data_AF-A0A378B6R1-F1
#
_entry.id   AF-A0A378B6R1-F1
#
_cell.length_a   1.000
_cell.length_b   1.000
_cell.length_c   1.000
_cell.angle_alpha   90.00
_cell.angle_beta   90.00
_cell.angle_gamma   90.00
#
_symmetry.space_group_name_H-M   'P 1'
#
loop_
_entity.id
_entity.type
_entity.pdbx_description
1 polymer ?
#
loop_
_entity_poly.entity_id
_entity_poly.type
_entity_poly.pdbx_seq_one_letter_code
_entity_poly.pdbx_strand_id
1 'polypeptide(L)'
;MHFDTATRQRWMSVLAYSEPQDLLARMQSLQLAPEYELIRTPETGLVQLQARMGGIGDRFFAGDATLTRAAVRLTDGTLGYSWILGRDRPHAERCAAIDALLQSPRHFHTLMET
;
A
#
# COMPACT_ATOMS: atom_id res chain seq x y z
N MET A 1 8.66 -5.08 17.37
CA MET A 1 7.28 -4.79 17.81
C MET A 1 6.37 -5.61 16.92
N HIS A 2 5.45 -6.38 17.49
CA HIS A 2 4.55 -7.24 16.73
C HIS A 2 3.19 -6.56 16.69
N PHE A 3 2.80 -6.03 15.53
CA PHE A 3 1.44 -5.57 15.26
C PHE A 3 0.62 -6.77 14.76
N ASP A 4 -0.70 -6.75 14.98
CA ASP A 4 -1.56 -7.80 14.47
C ASP A 4 -1.90 -7.57 12.98
N THR A 5 -2.52 -8.58 12.36
CA THR A 5 -2.89 -8.50 10.94
C THR A 5 -3.89 -7.38 10.67
N ALA A 6 -4.83 -7.14 11.58
CA ALA A 6 -5.86 -6.11 11.43
C ALA A 6 -5.26 -4.69 11.41
N THR A 7 -4.24 -4.44 12.25
CA THR A 7 -3.52 -3.16 12.29
C THR A 7 -2.83 -2.89 10.96
N ARG A 8 -2.14 -3.89 10.40
CA ARG A 8 -1.50 -3.74 9.08
C ARG A 8 -2.52 -3.53 7.96
N GLN A 9 -3.59 -4.31 7.94
CA GLN A 9 -4.68 -4.13 6.98
C GLN A 9 -5.27 -2.71 7.03
N ARG A 10 -5.42 -2.15 8.22
CA ARG A 10 -5.94 -0.79 8.41
C ARG A 10 -5.06 0.26 7.75
N TRP A 11 -3.75 0.30 8.03
CA TRP A 11 -2.89 1.32 7.41
C TRP A 11 -2.74 1.09 5.91
N MET A 12 -2.70 -0.17 5.44
CA MET A 12 -2.61 -0.47 4.01
C MET A 12 -3.85 0.02 3.28
N SER A 13 -5.03 -0.11 3.89
CA SER A 13 -6.28 0.45 3.37
C SER A 13 -6.21 1.98 3.30
N VAL A 14 -5.79 2.66 4.38
CA VAL A 14 -5.66 4.13 4.41
C VAL A 14 -4.72 4.62 3.30
N LEU A 15 -3.57 3.96 3.11
CA LEU A 15 -2.61 4.29 2.05
C LEU A 15 -3.23 4.07 0.66
N ALA A 16 -3.92 2.95 0.44
CA ALA A 16 -4.53 2.63 -0.85
C ALA A 16 -5.65 3.60 -1.25
N TYR A 17 -6.38 4.15 -0.28
CA TYR A 17 -7.44 5.14 -0.50
C TYR A 17 -6.97 6.60 -0.40
N SER A 18 -5.69 6.83 -0.09
CA SER A 18 -5.14 8.20 0.01
C SER A 18 -4.97 8.85 -1.36
N GLU A 19 -5.20 10.15 -1.42
CA GLU A 19 -4.87 10.96 -2.59
C GLU A 19 -3.34 10.99 -2.79
N PRO A 20 -2.80 10.67 -3.98
CA PRO A 20 -1.36 10.55 -4.20
C PRO A 20 -0.54 11.79 -3.83
N GLN A 21 -1.12 12.97 -4.06
CA GLN A 21 -0.50 14.26 -3.75
C GLN A 21 -0.47 14.53 -2.24
N ASP A 22 -1.51 14.12 -1.51
CA ASP A 22 -1.59 14.34 -0.07
C ASP A 22 -0.61 13.44 0.67
N LEU A 23 -0.48 12.17 0.24
CA LEU A 23 0.53 11.28 0.78
C LEU A 23 1.95 11.82 0.54
N LEU A 24 2.22 12.28 -0.69
CA LEU A 24 3.52 12.87 -1.03
C LEU A 24 3.82 14.11 -0.16
N ALA A 25 2.86 15.03 -0.04
CA ALA A 25 3.01 16.24 0.76
C ALA A 25 3.24 15.91 2.25
N ARG A 26 2.52 14.93 2.80
CA ARG A 26 2.72 14.47 4.18
C ARG A 26 4.10 13.88 4.39
N MET A 27 4.56 13.00 3.49
CA MET A 27 5.92 12.45 3.54
C MET A 27 6.98 13.54 3.54
N GLN A 28 6.82 14.57 2.70
CA GLN A 28 7.72 15.71 2.65
C GLN A 28 7.70 16.53 3.94
N SER A 29 6.52 16.80 4.51
CA SER A 29 6.38 17.55 5.77
C SER A 29 7.02 16.85 6.97
N LEU A 30 7.02 15.52 6.96
CA LEU A 30 7.64 14.67 7.98
C LEU A 30 9.12 14.37 7.69
N GLN A 31 9.67 14.93 6.60
CA GLN A 31 11.02 14.64 6.10
C GLN A 31 11.31 13.13 5.99
N LEU A 32 10.30 12.34 5.60
CA LEU A 32 10.45 10.90 5.42
C LEU A 32 11.21 10.62 4.11
N ALA A 33 12.48 10.22 4.25
CA ALA A 33 13.33 9.77 3.16
C ALA A 33 13.88 8.37 3.47
N PRO A 34 13.02 7.32 3.47
CA PRO A 34 13.48 5.97 3.74
C PRO A 34 14.43 5.47 2.64
N GLU A 35 15.54 4.89 3.05
CA GLU A 35 16.42 4.15 2.15
C GLU A 35 15.88 2.72 1.98
N TYR A 36 15.60 2.33 0.73
CA TYR A 36 15.08 1.02 0.40
C TYR A 36 15.50 0.58 -1.01
N GLU A 37 15.45 -0.73 -1.23
CA GLU A 37 15.60 -1.35 -2.55
C GLU A 37 14.23 -1.75 -3.10
N LEU A 38 14.04 -1.61 -4.41
CA LEU A 38 12.87 -2.14 -5.11
C LEU A 38 13.05 -3.65 -5.34
N ILE A 39 12.38 -4.48 -4.55
CA ILE A 39 12.28 -5.92 -4.82
C ILE A 39 11.30 -6.21 -5.97
N ARG A 40 10.34 -5.29 -6.20
CA ARG A 40 9.47 -5.26 -7.37
C ARG A 40 9.22 -3.80 -7.76
N THR A 41 9.71 -3.42 -8.93
CA THR A 41 9.36 -2.13 -9.55
C THR A 41 7.84 -2.00 -9.71
N PRO A 42 7.26 -0.82 -9.51
CA PRO A 42 5.82 -0.63 -9.66
C PRO A 42 5.29 -1.12 -11.02
N GLU A 43 4.37 -2.07 -10.97
CA GLU A 43 3.83 -2.76 -12.13
C GLU A 43 2.31 -2.56 -12.18
N THR A 44 1.82 -2.03 -13.30
CA THR A 44 0.38 -1.81 -13.54
C THR A 44 -0.17 -2.94 -14.39
N GLY A 45 -1.19 -3.62 -13.88
CA GLY A 45 -1.92 -4.67 -14.57
C GLY A 45 -3.42 -4.57 -14.28
N LEU A 46 -4.08 -5.72 -14.23
CA LEU A 46 -5.51 -5.84 -13.98
C LEU A 46 -5.79 -6.69 -12.74
N VAL A 47 -6.88 -6.37 -12.05
CA VAL A 47 -7.53 -7.25 -11.06
C VAL A 47 -8.92 -7.60 -11.56
N GLN A 48 -9.19 -8.90 -11.65
CA GLN A 48 -10.50 -9.40 -12.08
C GLN A 48 -11.51 -9.23 -10.94
N LEU A 49 -12.62 -8.57 -11.24
CA LEU A 49 -13.68 -8.29 -10.28
C LEU A 49 -14.63 -9.49 -10.22
N GLN A 50 -14.95 -9.94 -9.00
CA GLN A 50 -16.01 -10.92 -8.76
C GLN A 50 -17.19 -10.23 -8.07
N ALA A 51 -18.35 -10.32 -8.70
CA ALA A 51 -19.62 -9.90 -8.11
C ALA A 51 -20.46 -11.12 -7.74
N ARG A 52 -21.63 -10.88 -7.12
CA ARG A 52 -22.60 -11.92 -6.75
C ARG A 52 -23.97 -11.61 -7.36
N MET A 53 -24.62 -12.61 -7.97
CA MET A 53 -25.97 -12.46 -8.52
C MET A 53 -26.94 -11.98 -7.43
N GLY A 54 -27.65 -10.88 -7.66
CA GLY A 54 -28.54 -10.29 -6.65
C GLY A 54 -27.84 -9.92 -5.32
N GLY A 55 -26.52 -9.69 -5.33
CA GLY A 55 -25.72 -9.29 -4.16
C GLY A 55 -25.29 -10.43 -3.22
N ILE A 56 -26.07 -11.51 -3.14
CA ILE A 56 -25.81 -12.63 -2.21
C ILE A 56 -25.69 -14.00 -2.89
N GLY A 57 -26.07 -14.11 -4.16
CA GLY A 57 -26.06 -15.36 -4.91
C GLY A 57 -24.68 -15.79 -5.41
N ASP A 58 -24.69 -16.58 -6.48
CA ASP A 58 -23.48 -17.16 -7.07
C ASP A 58 -22.53 -16.09 -7.60
N ARG A 59 -21.23 -16.40 -7.51
CA ARG A 59 -20.16 -15.52 -7.99
C ARG A 59 -20.10 -15.55 -9.51
N PHE A 60 -19.85 -14.38 -10.10
CA PHE A 60 -19.56 -14.24 -11.52
C PHE A 60 -18.49 -13.16 -11.74
N PHE A 61 -17.78 -13.22 -12.87
CA PHE A 61 -16.79 -12.20 -13.22
C PHE A 61 -17.47 -10.95 -13.78
N ALA A 62 -17.16 -9.80 -13.20
CA ALA A 62 -17.75 -8.51 -13.51
C ALA A 62 -16.72 -7.56 -14.15
N GLY A 63 -15.91 -8.10 -15.07
CA GLY A 63 -14.83 -7.38 -15.73
C GLY A 63 -13.59 -7.22 -14.84
N ASP A 64 -12.78 -6.21 -15.17
CA ASP A 64 -11.46 -5.98 -14.57
C ASP A 64 -11.28 -4.50 -14.21
N ALA A 65 -10.47 -4.23 -13.18
CA ALA A 65 -10.01 -2.89 -12.83
C ALA A 65 -8.48 -2.80 -12.94
N THR A 66 -7.96 -1.61 -13.24
CA THR A 66 -6.50 -1.40 -13.20
C THR A 66 -5.99 -1.49 -11.77
N LEU A 67 -4.89 -2.21 -11.59
CA LEU A 67 -4.21 -2.35 -10.30
C LEU A 67 -2.72 -2.11 -10.48
N THR A 68 -2.11 -1.33 -9.61
CA THR A 68 -0.65 -1.16 -9.56
C THR A 68 -0.10 -1.77 -8.28
N ARG A 69 0.93 -2.61 -8.41
CA ARG A 69 1.61 -3.27 -7.29
C ARG A 69 3.06 -2.85 -7.21
N ALA A 70 3.58 -2.66 -6.01
CA ALA A 70 5.00 -2.44 -5.76
C ALA A 70 5.44 -3.20 -4.51
N ALA A 71 6.74 -3.50 -4.42
CA ALA A 71 7.31 -4.07 -3.22
C ALA A 71 8.74 -3.56 -3.01
N VAL A 72 9.06 -3.24 -1.75
CA VAL A 72 10.34 -2.66 -1.33
C VAL A 72 10.95 -3.46 -0.18
N ARG A 73 12.25 -3.27 0.03
CA ARG A 73 12.99 -3.80 1.17
C ARG A 73 13.81 -2.68 1.82
N LEU A 74 13.58 -2.42 3.10
CA LEU A 74 14.41 -1.49 3.90
C LEU A 74 15.79 -2.10 4.17
N THR A 75 16.73 -1.26 4.61
CA THR A 75 18.11 -1.66 4.97
C THR A 75 18.19 -2.72 6.08
N ASP A 76 17.19 -2.77 6.97
CA ASP A 76 17.08 -3.80 8.02
C ASP A 76 16.44 -5.12 7.55
N GLY A 77 16.11 -5.22 6.25
CA GLY A 77 15.48 -6.38 5.63
C GLY A 77 13.94 -6.37 5.67
N THR A 78 13.32 -5.38 6.31
CA THR A 78 11.85 -5.27 6.38
C THR A 78 11.23 -5.10 5.00
N LEU A 79 10.22 -5.91 4.68
CA LEU A 79 9.54 -5.89 3.38
C LEU A 79 8.23 -5.10 3.45
N GLY A 80 8.07 -4.15 2.53
CA GLY A 80 6.85 -3.40 2.33
C GLY A 80 6.17 -3.72 1.00
N TYR A 81 4.84 -3.65 0.99
CA TYR A 81 4.02 -4.02 -0.16
C TYR A 81 2.91 -3.02 -0.42
N SER A 82 2.50 -2.92 -1.67
CA SER A 82 1.27 -2.22 -2.05
C SER A 82 0.56 -2.91 -3.20
N TRP A 83 -0.77 -2.83 -3.15
CA TRP A 83 -1.67 -3.08 -4.26
C TRP A 83 -2.72 -1.99 -4.22
N ILE A 84 -2.68 -1.08 -5.20
CA ILE A 84 -3.58 0.08 -5.26
C ILE A 84 -4.37 0.05 -6.57
N LEU A 85 -5.62 0.50 -6.52
CA LEU A 85 -6.40 0.69 -7.74
C LEU A 85 -5.79 1.84 -8.56
N GLY A 86 -5.88 1.71 -9.88
CA GLY A 86 -5.34 2.70 -10.80
C GLY A 86 -3.94 2.36 -11.32
N ARG A 87 -3.24 3.40 -11.77
CA ARG A 87 -2.03 3.30 -12.61
C ARG A 87 -0.86 4.16 -12.09
N ASP A 88 -1.01 4.75 -10.91
CA ASP A 88 -0.01 5.64 -10.32
C ASP A 88 1.13 4.82 -9.70
N ARG A 89 2.20 4.66 -10.48
CA ARG A 89 3.40 3.92 -10.08
C ARG A 89 4.16 4.58 -8.92
N PRO A 90 4.45 5.89 -8.95
CA PRO A 90 5.03 6.57 -7.80
C PRO A 90 4.22 6.42 -6.51
N HIS A 91 2.89 6.46 -6.59
CA HIS A 91 2.02 6.27 -5.43
C HIS A 91 2.12 4.86 -4.86
N ALA A 92 2.04 3.84 -5.72
CA ALA A 92 2.21 2.45 -5.29
C ALA A 92 3.56 2.24 -4.57
N GLU A 93 4.63 2.83 -5.09
CA GLU A 93 5.95 2.77 -4.45
C GLU A 93 5.97 3.42 -3.06
N ARG A 94 5.44 4.65 -2.94
CA ARG A 94 5.31 5.34 -1.64
C ARG A 94 4.50 4.53 -0.64
N CYS A 95 3.37 3.95 -1.05
CA CYS A 95 2.56 3.10 -0.19
C CYS A 95 3.34 1.88 0.31
N ALA A 96 4.14 1.24 -0.55
CA ALA A 96 4.98 0.12 -0.15
C ALA A 96 6.09 0.55 0.83
N ALA A 97 6.73 1.70 0.61
CA ALA A 97 7.72 2.26 1.52
C ALA A 97 7.14 2.56 2.91
N ILE A 98 5.96 3.17 2.97
CA ILE A 98 5.30 3.47 4.25
C ILE A 98 4.82 2.19 4.94
N ASP A 99 4.30 1.19 4.22
CA ASP A 99 3.99 -0.13 4.79
C ASP A 99 5.24 -0.76 5.42
N ALA A 100 6.42 -0.64 4.80
CA ALA A 100 7.66 -1.13 5.40
C ALA A 100 8.02 -0.35 6.69
N LEU A 101 7.94 0.98 6.64
CA LEU A 101 8.27 1.85 7.79
C LEU A 101 7.37 1.59 8.99
N LEU A 102 6.07 1.42 8.79
CA LEU A 102 5.09 1.16 9.84
C LEU A 102 5.33 -0.17 10.58
N GLN A 103 6.09 -1.09 10.00
CA GLN A 103 6.47 -2.33 10.68
C GLN A 103 7.66 -2.12 11.64
N SER A 104 8.41 -1.02 11.48
CA SER A 104 9.52 -0.66 12.35
C SER A 104 9.02 -0.01 13.65
N PRO A 105 9.46 -0.47 14.83
CA PRO A 105 9.09 0.14 16.11
C PRO A 105 9.44 1.63 16.19
N ARG A 106 10.48 2.07 15.45
CA ARG A 106 10.94 3.46 15.43
C ARG A 106 9.95 4.41 14.79
N HIS A 107 9.18 3.94 13.81
CA HIS A 107 8.27 4.77 13.03
C HIS A 107 6.80 4.49 13.33
N PHE A 108 6.46 3.30 13.84
CA PHE A 108 5.08 2.86 14.02
C PHE A 108 4.21 3.88 14.74
N HIS A 109 4.60 4.32 15.95
CA HIS A 109 3.76 5.21 16.75
C HIS A 109 3.55 6.56 16.08
N THR A 110 4.63 7.19 15.64
CA THR A 110 4.60 8.51 14.99
C THR A 110 3.75 8.51 13.72
N LEU A 111 3.93 7.51 12.85
CA LEU A 111 3.20 7.45 11.58
C LEU A 111 1.73 7.05 11.76
N MET A 112 1.38 6.33 12.82
CA MET A 112 -0.02 5.99 13.11
C MET A 112 -0.83 7.16 13.69
N GLU A 113 -0.16 8.20 14.19
CA GLU A 113 -0.78 9.39 14.79
C GLU A 113 -0.92 10.58 13.82
N THR A 114 -0.36 10.50 12.61
CA THR A 114 -0.31 11.61 11.62
C THR A 114 -1.35 11.47 10.51
#